data_AF-A0A950IXX9-F1
#
_entry.id   AF-A0A950IXX9-F1
#
_cell.length_a   1.000
_cell.length_b   1.000
_cell.length_c   1.000
_cell.angle_alpha   90.00
_cell.angle_beta   90.00
_cell.angle_gamma   90.00
#
_symmetry.space_group_name_H-M   'P 1'
#
loop_
_entity.id
_entity.type
_entity.pdbx_description
1 polymer ?
#
loop_
_entity_poly.entity_id
_entity_poly.type
_entity_poly.pdbx_seq_one_letter_code
_entity_poly.pdbx_strand_id
1 'polypeptide(L)'
;MTETVVSLPISGMTCAACAARLEKVLGKLDGVSASVSFASEQAQIRYLPERISPQQLLDSIGKAGFSVPQQALELDITGMTCAACAVRLEKVLNKLPAVQAQVNFANQTARLHFAVGLLQVPDAMAAISKAGFQGRQRQ
;
A
#
# COMPACT_ATOMS: atom_id res chain seq x y z
N MET A 1 -10.36 -10.14 -16.67
CA MET A 1 -9.86 -10.28 -15.28
C MET A 1 -8.40 -9.86 -15.30
N THR A 2 -8.10 -8.66 -14.81
CA THR A 2 -6.72 -8.16 -14.72
C THR A 2 -6.15 -8.60 -13.39
N GLU A 3 -5.12 -9.44 -13.40
CA GLU A 3 -4.45 -9.86 -12.18
C GLU A 3 -3.38 -8.84 -11.79
N THR A 4 -3.25 -8.59 -10.49
CA THR A 4 -2.21 -7.72 -9.93
C THR A 4 -1.29 -8.56 -9.05
N VAL A 5 0.02 -8.33 -9.16
CA VAL A 5 1.03 -8.99 -8.34
C VAL A 5 1.60 -7.97 -7.36
N VAL A 6 1.60 -8.32 -6.08
CA VAL A 6 2.24 -7.54 -5.01
C VAL A 6 3.19 -8.43 -4.21
N SER A 7 4.29 -7.85 -3.76
CA SER A 7 5.23 -8.49 -2.85
C SER A 7 5.21 -7.76 -1.53
N LEU A 8 4.76 -8.42 -0.46
CA LEU A 8 4.60 -7.85 0.86
C LEU A 8 5.62 -8.46 1.83
N PRO A 9 6.46 -7.66 2.51
CA PRO A 9 7.23 -8.16 3.64
C PRO A 9 6.29 -8.52 4.79
N ILE A 10 6.53 -9.65 5.44
CA ILE A 10 5.70 -10.15 6.53
C ILE A 10 6.50 -10.15 7.82
N SER A 11 6.02 -9.43 8.83
CA SER A 11 6.53 -9.45 10.19
C SER A 11 5.79 -10.46 11.06
N GLY A 12 6.52 -11.04 12.03
CA GLY A 12 5.98 -12.00 13.00
C GLY A 12 6.08 -13.47 12.56
N MET A 13 6.69 -13.77 11.41
CA MET A 13 7.02 -15.14 11.05
C MET A 13 8.28 -15.60 11.78
N THR A 14 8.19 -16.68 12.55
CA THR A 14 9.32 -17.21 13.33
C THR A 14 9.78 -18.60 12.87
N CYS A 15 9.03 -19.25 11.97
CA CYS A 15 9.42 -20.53 11.37
C CYS A 15 8.73 -20.79 10.02
N ALA A 16 9.21 -21.81 9.30
CA ALA A 16 8.62 -22.24 8.02
C ALA A 16 7.14 -22.67 8.13
N ALA A 17 6.72 -23.21 9.29
CA ALA A 17 5.32 -23.58 9.51
C ALA A 17 4.40 -22.34 9.58
N CYS A 18 4.91 -21.19 10.07
CA CYS A 18 4.18 -19.92 10.04
C CYS A 18 3.93 -19.46 8.59
N ALA A 19 4.95 -19.55 7.73
CA ALA A 19 4.82 -19.21 6.31
C ALA A 19 3.78 -20.09 5.60
N ALA A 20 3.86 -21.42 5.80
CA ALA A 20 2.88 -22.36 5.22
C ALA A 20 1.45 -22.12 5.73
N ARG A 21 1.29 -21.73 7.00
CA ARG A 21 -0.02 -21.36 7.56
C ARG A 21 -0.56 -20.10 6.89
N LEU A 22 0.26 -19.06 6.74
CA LEU A 22 -0.16 -17.81 6.10
C LEU A 22 -0.53 -18.02 4.63
N GLU A 23 0.28 -18.79 3.89
CA GLU A 23 0.01 -19.15 2.50
C GLU A 23 -1.35 -19.84 2.34
N LYS A 24 -1.66 -20.82 3.21
CA LYS A 24 -2.97 -21.49 3.24
C LYS A 24 -4.12 -20.55 3.61
N VAL A 25 -3.91 -19.54 4.46
CA VAL A 25 -4.95 -18.57 4.81
C VAL A 25 -5.25 -17.68 3.60
N LEU A 26 -4.21 -17.16 2.95
CA LEU A 26 -4.35 -16.30 1.78
C LEU A 26 -4.94 -17.05 0.58
N GLY A 27 -4.54 -18.30 0.35
CA GLY A 27 -5.06 -19.14 -0.74
C GLY A 27 -6.52 -19.57 -0.57
N LYS A 28 -7.16 -19.31 0.58
CA LYS A 28 -8.61 -19.50 0.77
C LYS A 28 -9.43 -18.31 0.29
N LEU A 29 -8.80 -17.19 0.00
CA LEU A 29 -9.49 -15.99 -0.46
C LEU A 29 -9.80 -16.14 -1.96
N ASP A 30 -11.03 -15.80 -2.34
CA ASP A 30 -11.46 -15.90 -3.74
C ASP A 30 -10.69 -14.93 -4.64
N GLY A 31 -10.14 -15.45 -5.74
CA GLY A 31 -9.31 -14.67 -6.65
C GLY A 31 -7.91 -14.33 -6.11
N VAL A 32 -7.38 -15.11 -5.16
CA VAL A 32 -6.01 -14.95 -4.62
C VAL A 32 -5.18 -16.21 -4.83
N SER A 33 -3.95 -16.02 -5.30
CA SER A 33 -2.88 -17.00 -5.28
C SER A 33 -1.68 -16.41 -4.53
N ALA A 34 -1.28 -17.04 -3.43
CA ALA A 34 -0.18 -16.57 -2.60
C ALA A 34 0.97 -17.59 -2.58
N SER A 35 2.19 -17.08 -2.52
CA SER A 35 3.39 -17.86 -2.18
C SER A 35 4.14 -17.14 -1.07
N VAL A 36 4.45 -17.83 0.02
CA VAL A 36 5.06 -17.23 1.22
C VAL A 36 6.39 -17.93 1.53
N SER A 37 7.44 -17.12 1.68
CA SER A 37 8.79 -17.59 2.00
C SER A 37 9.20 -17.08 3.36
N PHE A 38 9.51 -18.01 4.27
CA PHE A 38 10.13 -17.66 5.55
C PHE A 38 11.56 -17.16 5.37
N ALA A 39 12.33 -17.76 4.46
CA ALA A 39 13.75 -17.42 4.27
C ALA A 39 13.98 -15.97 3.81
N SER A 40 13.02 -15.40 3.08
CA SER A 40 13.07 -14.00 2.64
C SER A 40 12.06 -13.09 3.37
N GLU A 41 11.29 -13.66 4.29
CA GLU A 41 10.21 -12.95 5.01
C GLU A 41 9.23 -12.22 4.07
N GLN A 42 8.99 -12.78 2.89
CA GLN A 42 8.12 -12.18 1.86
C GLN A 42 6.90 -13.07 1.56
N ALA A 43 5.78 -12.42 1.28
CA ALA A 43 4.63 -13.01 0.61
C ALA A 43 4.46 -12.39 -0.79
N GLN A 44 4.55 -13.21 -1.83
CA GLN A 44 4.17 -12.83 -3.17
C GLN A 44 2.71 -13.21 -3.40
N ILE A 45 1.86 -12.21 -3.66
CA ILE A 45 0.42 -12.36 -3.77
C ILE A 45 -0.01 -11.90 -5.16
N ARG A 46 -0.60 -12.83 -5.90
CA ARG A 46 -1.36 -12.58 -7.13
C ARG A 46 -2.83 -12.50 -6.76
N TYR A 47 -3.50 -11.41 -7.12
CA TYR A 47 -4.92 -11.26 -6.81
C TYR A 47 -5.70 -10.51 -7.88
N LEU A 48 -7.02 -10.72 -7.89
CA LEU A 48 -7.98 -10.02 -8.74
C LEU A 48 -8.55 -8.80 -7.98
N PRO A 49 -8.16 -7.55 -8.33
CA PRO A 49 -8.61 -6.34 -7.64
C PRO A 49 -10.12 -6.09 -7.75
N GLU A 50 -10.79 -6.74 -8.70
CA GLU A 50 -12.26 -6.74 -8.83
C GLU A 50 -12.98 -7.65 -7.82
N ARG A 51 -12.26 -8.58 -7.19
CA ARG A 51 -12.79 -9.53 -6.20
C ARG A 51 -12.33 -9.24 -4.79
N ILE A 52 -11.08 -8.84 -4.63
CA ILE A 52 -10.47 -8.59 -3.32
C ILE A 52 -9.63 -7.32 -3.33
N SER A 53 -9.82 -6.51 -2.31
CA SER A 53 -9.04 -5.29 -2.11
C SER A 53 -7.73 -5.57 -1.36
N PRO A 54 -6.69 -4.76 -1.55
CA PRO A 54 -5.46 -4.85 -0.77
C PRO A 54 -5.67 -4.77 0.75
N GLN A 55 -6.67 -4.00 1.18
CA GLN A 55 -7.00 -3.87 2.60
C GLN A 55 -7.53 -5.18 3.18
N GLN A 56 -8.35 -5.93 2.43
CA GLN A 56 -8.79 -7.27 2.83
C GLN A 56 -7.63 -8.28 2.90
N LEU A 57 -6.61 -8.15 2.04
CA LEU A 57 -5.38 -8.95 2.15
C LEU A 57 -4.66 -8.64 3.46
N LEU A 58 -4.42 -7.36 3.77
CA LEU A 58 -3.81 -6.93 5.03
C LEU A 58 -4.58 -7.41 6.25
N ASP A 59 -5.91 -7.29 6.23
CA ASP A 59 -6.78 -7.77 7.31
C ASP A 59 -6.67 -9.29 7.50
N SER A 60 -6.56 -10.05 6.40
CA SER A 60 -6.40 -11.51 6.44
C SER A 60 -5.05 -11.91 7.01
N ILE A 61 -3.98 -11.19 6.66
CA ILE A 61 -2.64 -11.34 7.24
C ILE A 61 -2.68 -11.05 8.75
N GLY A 62 -3.33 -9.95 9.15
CA GLY A 62 -3.56 -9.55 10.55
C GLY A 62 -4.29 -10.63 11.34
N LYS A 63 -5.41 -11.14 10.81
CA LYS A 63 -6.20 -12.23 11.42
C LYS A 63 -5.42 -13.54 11.56
N ALA A 64 -4.44 -13.78 10.70
CA ALA A 64 -3.54 -14.93 10.82
C ALA A 64 -2.48 -14.76 11.93
N GLY A 65 -2.34 -13.57 12.49
CA GLY A 65 -1.38 -13.23 13.54
C GLY A 65 -0.05 -12.65 13.01
N PHE A 66 -0.05 -12.17 11.77
CA PHE A 66 1.11 -11.55 11.13
C PHE A 66 0.78 -10.11 10.74
N SER A 67 1.80 -9.33 10.42
CA SER A 67 1.61 -7.92 10.01
C SER A 67 2.50 -7.59 8.82
N VAL A 68 2.06 -6.65 7.99
CA VAL A 68 2.92 -6.04 6.97
C VAL A 68 3.46 -4.73 7.55
N PRO A 69 4.80 -4.51 7.59
CA PRO A 69 5.39 -3.24 7.97
C PRO A 69 4.72 -2.07 7.27
N GLN A 70 4.41 -1.03 8.04
CA GLN A 70 3.96 0.25 7.49
C GLN A 70 5.17 1.11 7.16
N GLN A 71 5.08 1.86 6.07
CA GLN A 71 6.05 2.91 5.74
C GLN A 71 5.32 4.24 5.55
N ALA A 72 6.06 5.31 5.83
CA ALA A 72 5.64 6.67 5.54
C ALA A 72 6.45 7.20 4.37
N LEU A 73 5.78 7.71 3.34
CA LEU A 73 6.38 8.46 2.25
C LEU A 73 6.02 9.93 2.41
N GLU A 74 7.04 10.78 2.58
CA GLU A 74 6.88 12.22 2.59
C GLU A 74 7.24 12.81 1.23
N LEU A 75 6.34 13.65 0.71
CA LEU A 75 6.45 14.27 -0.59
C LEU A 75 6.31 15.78 -0.42
N ASP A 76 7.24 16.53 -1.00
CA ASP A 76 7.10 17.97 -1.21
C ASP A 76 6.18 18.20 -2.42
N ILE A 77 5.21 19.08 -2.30
CA ILE A 77 4.18 19.34 -3.32
C ILE A 77 4.28 20.77 -3.84
N THR A 78 4.61 20.91 -5.12
CA THR A 78 4.61 22.19 -5.83
C THR A 78 3.26 22.43 -6.52
N GLY A 79 2.83 23.69 -6.55
CA GLY A 79 1.59 24.12 -7.23
C GLY A 79 0.35 24.15 -6.32
N MET A 80 0.51 23.87 -5.03
CA MET A 80 -0.57 24.03 -4.04
C MET A 80 -0.63 25.49 -3.59
N THR A 81 -1.70 26.21 -3.99
CA THR A 81 -1.84 27.66 -3.77
C THR A 81 -2.90 28.02 -2.73
N CYS A 82 -3.71 27.07 -2.27
CA CYS A 82 -4.76 27.29 -1.27
C CYS A 82 -5.04 26.01 -0.46
N ALA A 83 -5.62 26.15 0.73
CA ALA A 83 -6.10 25.03 1.55
C ALA A 83 -7.09 24.11 0.80
N ALA A 84 -7.90 24.66 -0.10
CA ALA A 84 -8.81 23.86 -0.94
C ALA A 84 -8.04 22.91 -1.89
N CYS A 85 -6.85 23.31 -2.36
CA CYS A 85 -5.99 22.45 -3.17
C CYS A 85 -5.47 21.26 -2.35
N ALA A 86 -5.13 21.48 -1.07
CA ALA A 86 -4.68 20.43 -0.16
C ALA A 86 -5.76 19.37 0.05
N VAL A 87 -6.99 19.80 0.37
CA VAL A 87 -8.13 18.87 0.55
C VAL A 87 -8.42 18.09 -0.73
N ARG A 88 -8.32 18.74 -1.91
CA ARG A 88 -8.50 18.05 -3.19
C ARG A 88 -7.43 16.99 -3.41
N LEU A 89 -6.17 17.32 -3.18
CA LEU A 89 -5.05 16.39 -3.34
C LEU A 89 -5.14 15.22 -2.35
N GLU A 90 -5.45 15.51 -1.08
CA GLU A 90 -5.65 14.51 -0.05
C GLU A 90 -6.74 13.50 -0.43
N LYS A 91 -7.87 13.96 -0.98
CA LYS A 91 -8.92 13.08 -1.50
C LYS A 91 -8.48 12.22 -2.68
N VAL A 92 -7.61 12.73 -3.56
CA VAL A 92 -7.07 11.95 -4.66
C VAL A 92 -6.14 10.86 -4.13
N LEU A 93 -5.26 11.20 -3.19
CA LEU A 93 -4.28 10.27 -2.62
C LEU A 93 -4.94 9.18 -1.76
N ASN A 94 -5.98 9.52 -0.98
CA ASN A 94 -6.75 8.54 -0.20
C ASN A 94 -7.62 7.60 -1.06
N LYS A 95 -7.75 7.84 -2.37
CA LYS A 95 -8.36 6.87 -3.30
C LYS A 95 -7.38 5.78 -3.74
N LEU A 96 -6.08 5.96 -3.48
CA LEU A 96 -5.10 4.91 -3.74
C LEU A 96 -5.36 3.73 -2.79
N PRO A 97 -5.21 2.49 -3.28
CA PRO A 97 -5.58 1.30 -2.52
C PRO A 97 -4.72 1.14 -1.27
N ALA A 98 -5.36 1.04 -0.10
CA ALA A 98 -4.71 0.88 1.21
C ALA A 98 -3.68 1.97 1.55
N VAL A 99 -3.94 3.20 1.10
CA VAL A 99 -3.13 4.38 1.40
C VAL A 99 -3.91 5.33 2.29
N GLN A 100 -3.28 5.78 3.37
CA GLN A 100 -3.79 6.86 4.21
C GLN A 100 -2.95 8.11 3.96
N ALA A 101 -3.54 9.11 3.32
CA ALA A 101 -2.87 10.34 2.94
C ALA A 101 -3.28 11.50 3.85
N GLN A 102 -2.30 12.30 4.25
CA GLN A 102 -2.48 13.58 4.91
C GLN A 102 -1.72 14.65 4.14
N VAL A 103 -2.37 15.77 3.82
CA VAL A 103 -1.74 16.86 3.08
C VAL A 103 -1.75 18.13 3.92
N ASN A 104 -0.59 18.77 4.02
CA ASN A 104 -0.43 20.02 4.74
C ASN A 104 -0.06 21.14 3.75
N PHE A 105 -0.95 22.12 3.66
CA PHE A 105 -0.77 23.29 2.80
C PHE A 105 0.32 24.23 3.33
N ALA A 106 0.43 24.42 4.64
CA ALA A 106 1.30 25.43 5.25
C ALA A 106 2.78 25.18 4.98
N ASN A 107 3.19 23.92 4.92
CA ASN A 107 4.54 23.49 4.58
C ASN A 107 4.63 22.83 3.20
N GLN A 108 3.53 22.80 2.45
CA GLN A 108 3.42 22.20 1.12
C GLN A 108 3.89 20.73 1.08
N THR A 109 3.56 19.93 2.10
CA THR A 109 3.91 18.51 2.14
C THR A 109 2.70 17.59 2.09
N ALA A 110 2.91 16.39 1.55
CA ALA A 110 1.98 15.26 1.64
C ALA A 110 2.69 14.09 2.33
N ARG A 111 2.05 13.52 3.34
CA ARG A 111 2.50 12.31 4.04
C ARG A 111 1.55 11.17 3.71
N LEU A 112 2.11 10.09 3.19
CA LEU A 112 1.38 8.88 2.82
C LEU A 112 1.81 7.75 3.76
N HIS A 113 0.85 7.13 4.44
CA HIS A 113 1.07 5.91 5.22
C HIS A 113 0.44 4.73 4.49
N PHE A 114 1.22 3.68 4.29
CA PHE A 114 0.78 2.48 3.58
C PHE A 114 1.65 1.29 3.94
N ALA A 115 1.14 0.08 3.70
CA ALA A 115 1.90 -1.13 3.88
C ALA A 115 3.00 -1.25 2.80
N VAL A 116 4.19 -1.69 3.20
CA VAL A 116 5.31 -1.88 2.27
C VAL A 116 4.90 -2.84 1.15
N GLY A 117 5.24 -2.47 -0.09
CA GLY A 117 4.93 -3.27 -1.28
C GLY A 117 3.58 -2.98 -1.95
N LEU A 118 2.68 -2.20 -1.34
CA LEU A 118 1.38 -1.87 -1.93
C LEU A 118 1.35 -0.61 -2.80
N LEU A 119 2.25 0.34 -2.56
CA LEU A 119 2.36 1.57 -3.34
C LEU A 119 3.80 1.78 -3.77
N GLN A 120 4.00 2.08 -5.05
CA GLN A 120 5.29 2.52 -5.57
C GLN A 120 5.30 4.05 -5.69
N VAL A 121 6.48 4.65 -5.47
CA VAL A 121 6.66 6.11 -5.58
C VAL A 121 6.18 6.66 -6.93
N PRO A 122 6.44 6.01 -8.09
CA PRO A 122 5.93 6.48 -9.38
C PRO A 122 4.39 6.54 -9.47
N ASP A 123 3.68 5.61 -8.82
CA ASP A 123 2.21 5.60 -8.82
C ASP A 123 1.65 6.77 -8.00
N ALA A 124 2.25 7.04 -6.84
CA ALA A 124 1.93 8.20 -6.02
C ALA A 124 2.16 9.50 -6.79
N MET A 125 3.31 9.61 -7.46
CA MET A 125 3.67 10.76 -8.29
C MET A 125 2.73 10.95 -9.48
N ALA A 126 2.32 9.86 -10.13
CA ALA A 126 1.35 9.89 -11.22
C ALA A 126 -0.03 10.36 -10.73
N ALA A 127 -0.46 9.94 -9.54
CA ALA A 127 -1.71 10.42 -8.93
C ALA A 127 -1.66 11.93 -8.63
N ILE A 128 -0.53 12.42 -8.11
CA ILE A 128 -0.31 13.86 -7.85
C ILE A 128 -0.33 14.67 -9.14
N SER A 129 0.35 14.18 -10.18
CA SER A 129 0.39 14.82 -11.50
C SER A 129 -0.99 14.88 -12.16
N LYS A 130 -1.76 13.79 -12.10
CA LYS A 130 -3.17 13.75 -12.56
C LYS A 130 -4.07 14.75 -11.83
N ALA A 131 -3.75 15.09 -10.58
CA ALA A 131 -4.47 16.10 -9.81
C ALA A 131 -4.05 17.55 -10.13
N GLY A 132 -3.04 17.73 -10.99
CA GLY A 132 -2.53 19.03 -11.44
C GLY A 132 -1.40 19.59 -10.58
N PHE A 133 -0.75 18.75 -9.76
CA PHE A 133 0.34 19.16 -8.88
C PHE A 133 1.65 18.45 -9.25
N GLN A 134 2.77 18.91 -8.70
CA GLN A 134 4.06 18.25 -8.88
C GLN A 134 4.55 17.76 -7.51
N GLY A 135 4.87 16.48 -7.40
CA GLY A 135 5.48 15.91 -6.18
C GLY A 135 6.99 15.81 -6.31
N ARG A 136 7.70 15.79 -5.20
CA ARG A 136 9.09 15.32 -5.10
C ARG A 136 9.24 14.56 -3.78
N GLN A 137 9.90 13.41 -3.80
CA GLN A 137 10.19 12.70 -2.57
C GLN A 137 11.14 13.53 -1.70
N ARG A 138 10.72 13.75 -0.45
CA ARG A 138 11.50 14.43 0.57
C ARG A 138 12.37 13.36 1.24
N GLN A 139 13.68 13.43 1.03
CA GLN A 139 14.67 12.57 1.70
C GLN A 139 15.14 13.22 2.99
#